data_AF-A0A382YGK4-F1
#
_entry.id   AF-A0A382YGK4-F1
#
_cell.length_a   1.000
_cell.length_b   1.000
_cell.length_c   1.000
_cell.angle_alpha   90.00
_cell.angle_beta   90.00
_cell.angle_gamma   90.00
#
_symmetry.space_group_name_H-M   'P 1'
#
loop_
_entity.id
_entity.type
_entity.pdbx_description
1 polymer ?
#
loop_
_entity_poly.entity_id
_entity_poly.type
_entity_poly.pdbx_seq_one_letter_code
_entity_poly.pdbx_strand_id
1 'polypeptide(L)'
;NLSWTLPPTIGSNGQVLTTDGAGSYTFTTPAGAGDITSVVAGTGLTGGATSGDATLNVSGLTVAEIAAGSLQLGSESFTDNDTSLMTSAAIQDKIESYGYLTTETGDITAVTAGTGLSGGGTGGAVTLNIDATAVTAGTYGNASYTPQFTVNSTGQITGVTNVSISGGSASDSFKTISVSGQSDVVADSSTDTLTLVAGTNMTITTTPGSDQITLASSGGGGSGATIQRFKLNYDSSGNLDSTSDLTSLIDSATIDSASGGDCT
;
A
#
# COMPACT_ATOMS: atom_id res chain seq x y z
N ASN A 1 90.54 -54.99 69.82
CA ASN A 1 89.80 -53.80 70.29
C ASN A 1 90.22 -52.62 69.45
N LEU A 2 89.33 -52.03 68.65
CA LEU A 2 89.58 -50.69 68.12
C LEU A 2 89.46 -49.70 69.28
N SER A 3 90.45 -48.82 69.44
CA SER A 3 90.42 -47.73 70.41
C SER A 3 90.12 -46.45 69.63
N TRP A 4 88.98 -45.81 69.90
CA TRP A 4 88.58 -44.56 69.26
C TRP A 4 88.84 -43.40 70.22
N THR A 5 89.64 -42.43 69.79
CA THR A 5 89.88 -41.20 70.57
C THR A 5 88.90 -40.14 70.09
N LEU A 6 87.94 -39.78 70.93
CA LEU A 6 87.03 -38.67 70.64
C LEU A 6 87.78 -37.33 70.69
N PRO A 7 87.36 -36.30 69.93
CA PRO A 7 87.93 -34.97 70.04
C PRO A 7 87.81 -34.43 71.47
N PRO A 8 88.78 -33.64 71.95
CA PRO A 8 88.78 -33.08 73.30
C PRO A 8 87.71 -31.99 73.52
N THR A 9 87.01 -31.57 72.47
CA THR A 9 85.96 -30.57 72.49
C THR A 9 84.69 -31.13 71.85
N ILE A 10 83.53 -30.86 72.44
CA ILE A 10 82.25 -31.14 71.81
C ILE A 10 82.05 -30.24 70.58
N GLY A 11 81.42 -30.77 69.53
CA GLY A 11 81.08 -30.01 68.33
C GLY A 11 80.02 -28.94 68.61
N SER A 12 80.00 -27.91 67.77
CA SER A 12 78.93 -26.92 67.74
C SER A 12 77.64 -27.50 67.14
N ASN A 13 76.49 -26.86 67.43
CA ASN A 13 75.21 -27.22 66.80
C ASN A 13 75.34 -27.27 65.27
N GLY A 14 74.87 -28.35 64.64
CA GLY A 14 74.95 -28.59 63.20
C GLY A 14 76.24 -29.23 62.69
N GLN A 15 77.24 -29.47 63.55
CA GLN A 15 78.43 -30.24 63.17
C GLN A 15 78.20 -31.75 63.31
N VAL A 16 78.81 -32.53 62.42
CA VAL A 16 78.82 -34.00 62.51
C VAL A 16 80.22 -34.48 62.88
N LEU A 17 80.30 -35.61 63.60
CA LEU A 17 81.58 -36.24 63.89
C LEU A 17 82.04 -37.02 62.66
N THR A 18 83.09 -36.54 62.02
CA THR A 18 83.71 -37.18 60.85
C THR A 18 84.97 -37.94 61.25
N THR A 19 85.35 -38.95 60.47
CA THR A 19 86.62 -39.67 60.64
C THR A 19 87.50 -39.47 59.40
N ASP A 20 88.81 -39.39 59.60
CA ASP A 20 89.80 -39.37 58.52
C ASP A 20 90.13 -40.78 57.97
N GLY A 21 89.52 -41.83 58.51
CA GLY A 21 89.82 -43.22 58.17
C GLY A 21 91.12 -43.77 58.77
N ALA A 22 91.89 -42.95 59.50
CA ALA A 22 93.14 -43.30 60.17
C ALA A 22 93.01 -43.31 61.70
N GLY A 23 91.78 -43.24 62.23
CA GLY A 23 91.48 -43.29 63.66
C GLY A 23 91.39 -41.93 64.35
N SER A 24 91.51 -40.83 63.59
CA SER A 24 91.19 -39.49 64.09
C SER A 24 89.73 -39.16 63.81
N TYR A 25 89.09 -38.51 64.77
CA TYR A 25 87.74 -37.99 64.65
C TYR A 25 87.77 -36.47 64.79
N THR A 26 86.97 -35.77 64.02
CA THR A 26 86.87 -34.30 64.07
C THR A 26 85.44 -33.87 63.79
N PHE A 27 84.93 -32.91 64.58
CA PHE A 27 83.65 -32.27 64.30
C PHE A 27 83.83 -31.30 63.13
N THR A 28 83.09 -31.52 62.06
CA THR A 28 83.09 -30.64 60.90
C THR A 28 81.67 -30.17 60.61
N THR A 29 81.54 -28.95 60.09
CA THR A 29 80.28 -28.51 59.49
C THR A 29 80.23 -29.12 58.09
N PRO A 30 79.27 -30.02 57.79
CA PRO A 30 79.19 -30.59 56.46
C PRO A 30 78.96 -29.50 55.41
N ALA A 31 79.83 -29.39 54.41
CA ALA A 31 79.61 -28.50 53.28
C ALA A 31 78.50 -29.11 52.39
N GLY A 32 77.35 -28.44 52.30
CA GLY A 32 76.27 -28.83 51.37
C GLY A 32 75.51 -30.12 51.72
N ALA A 33 75.35 -30.48 53.00
CA ALA A 33 74.67 -31.73 53.40
C ALA A 33 73.12 -31.74 53.25
N GLY A 34 72.57 -30.98 52.31
CA GLY A 34 71.21 -31.22 51.83
C GLY A 34 71.26 -32.18 50.65
N ASP A 35 70.27 -33.06 50.50
CA ASP A 35 70.18 -34.00 49.36
C ASP A 35 70.13 -33.26 47.99
N ILE A 36 69.75 -31.98 47.98
CA ILE A 36 69.69 -31.11 46.80
C ILE A 36 70.84 -30.10 46.86
N THR A 37 71.71 -30.11 45.84
CA THR A 37 72.88 -29.24 45.75
C THR A 37 72.64 -27.93 44.99
N SER A 38 71.62 -27.89 44.12
CA SER A 38 71.13 -26.66 43.50
C SER A 38 69.71 -26.84 42.94
N VAL A 39 68.96 -25.74 42.84
CA VAL A 39 67.71 -25.66 42.08
C VAL A 39 67.92 -24.69 40.94
N VAL A 40 68.08 -25.22 39.73
CA VAL A 40 68.26 -24.42 38.50
C VAL A 40 66.93 -24.37 37.77
N ALA A 41 66.40 -23.16 37.54
CA ALA A 41 65.18 -22.98 36.78
C ALA A 41 65.39 -23.36 35.31
N GLY A 42 64.49 -24.18 34.76
CA GLY A 42 64.43 -24.49 33.33
C GLY A 42 63.74 -23.37 32.54
N THR A 43 63.52 -23.59 31.24
CA THR A 43 62.78 -22.66 30.40
C THR A 43 61.38 -22.39 30.95
N GLY A 44 60.93 -21.13 30.92
CA GLY A 44 59.62 -20.71 31.46
C GLY A 44 59.56 -20.56 32.98
N LEU A 45 60.63 -20.92 33.69
CA LEU A 45 60.79 -20.75 35.13
C LEU A 45 61.89 -19.71 35.41
N THR A 46 61.76 -18.98 36.50
CA THR A 46 62.81 -18.10 37.05
C THR A 46 62.95 -18.30 38.55
N GLY A 47 64.06 -17.85 39.16
CA GLY A 47 64.34 -18.03 40.59
C GLY A 47 65.27 -19.21 40.86
N GLY A 48 65.04 -19.91 41.98
CA GLY A 48 65.92 -20.95 42.52
C GLY A 48 66.71 -20.50 43.75
N ALA A 49 67.45 -21.42 44.35
CA ALA A 49 68.36 -21.15 45.47
C ALA A 49 69.51 -22.18 45.50
N THR A 50 70.62 -21.79 46.13
CA THR A 50 71.77 -22.66 46.41
C THR A 50 71.83 -23.13 47.87
N SER A 51 71.01 -22.54 48.77
CA SER A 51 70.75 -22.99 50.13
C SER A 51 69.47 -22.36 50.69
N GLY A 52 68.85 -22.98 51.70
CA GLY A 52 67.60 -22.49 52.30
C GLY A 52 66.36 -22.71 51.42
N ASP A 53 65.30 -21.93 51.66
CA ASP A 53 64.04 -22.03 50.93
C ASP A 53 64.21 -21.53 49.47
N ALA A 54 63.76 -22.33 48.50
CA ALA A 54 63.82 -21.99 47.08
C ALA A 54 62.44 -21.54 46.57
N THR A 55 62.40 -20.39 45.89
CA THR A 55 61.21 -19.93 45.15
C THR A 55 61.46 -20.05 43.66
N LEU A 56 60.56 -20.76 42.96
CA LEU A 56 60.49 -20.76 41.51
C LEU A 56 59.26 -19.97 41.08
N ASN A 57 59.48 -18.98 40.21
CA ASN A 57 58.43 -18.20 39.58
C ASN A 57 58.19 -18.72 38.16
N VAL A 58 56.96 -18.56 37.68
CA VAL A 58 56.63 -18.79 36.28
C VAL A 58 56.67 -17.45 35.56
N SER A 59 57.48 -17.34 34.51
CA SER A 59 57.60 -16.12 33.71
C SER A 59 58.16 -16.43 32.33
N GLY A 60 57.69 -15.72 31.31
CA GLY A 60 58.24 -15.85 29.95
C GLY A 60 57.88 -17.17 29.26
N LEU A 61 56.73 -17.76 29.60
CA LEU A 61 56.18 -18.89 28.85
C LEU A 61 55.96 -18.49 27.39
N THR A 62 56.44 -19.32 26.47
CA THR A 62 56.11 -19.27 25.05
C THR A 62 55.18 -20.44 24.72
N VAL A 63 54.73 -20.54 23.47
CA VAL A 63 53.90 -21.65 23.02
C VAL A 63 54.62 -23.00 23.06
N ALA A 64 55.96 -23.02 23.09
CA ALA A 64 56.77 -24.25 23.14
C ALA A 64 56.73 -24.92 24.52
N GLU A 65 56.52 -24.15 25.59
CA GLU A 65 56.41 -24.67 26.96
C GLU A 65 54.98 -25.15 27.30
N ILE A 66 54.01 -24.87 26.44
CA ILE A 66 52.63 -25.34 26.57
C ILE A 66 52.49 -26.69 25.85
N ALA A 67 51.83 -27.67 26.47
CA ALA A 67 51.64 -28.98 25.88
C ALA A 67 50.89 -28.87 24.54
N ALA A 68 51.41 -29.51 23.48
CA ALA A 68 50.86 -29.38 22.12
C ALA A 68 49.35 -29.67 22.04
N GLY A 69 48.85 -30.64 22.83
CA GLY A 69 47.42 -30.98 22.86
C GLY A 69 46.51 -29.96 23.58
N SER A 70 47.09 -28.93 24.22
CA SER A 70 46.33 -27.83 24.84
C SER A 70 46.22 -26.59 23.96
N LEU A 71 46.86 -26.60 22.78
CA LEU A 71 46.79 -25.52 21.80
C LEU A 71 46.01 -26.00 20.56
N GLN A 72 44.89 -25.35 20.25
CA GLN A 72 44.20 -25.57 18.98
C GLN A 72 44.85 -24.71 17.89
N LEU A 73 45.34 -25.36 16.84
CA LEU A 73 46.03 -24.72 15.73
C LEU A 73 45.05 -24.36 14.59
N GLY A 74 45.52 -23.58 13.62
CA GLY A 74 44.76 -23.31 12.40
C GLY A 74 44.58 -24.57 11.54
N SER A 75 43.52 -24.61 10.75
CA SER A 75 43.07 -25.71 9.90
C SER A 75 42.69 -26.99 10.65
N GLU A 76 42.65 -26.94 11.98
CA GLU A 76 42.08 -28.00 12.83
C GLU A 76 40.56 -27.84 12.95
N SER A 77 39.87 -28.93 13.25
CA SER A 77 38.44 -28.86 13.56
C SER A 77 38.22 -28.12 14.88
N PHE A 78 37.25 -27.21 14.91
CA PHE A 78 36.89 -26.50 16.13
C PHE A 78 36.31 -27.45 17.17
N THR A 79 36.93 -27.45 18.35
CA THR A 79 36.37 -28.08 19.53
C THR A 79 35.94 -27.00 20.51
N ASP A 80 34.64 -26.93 20.80
CA ASP A 80 34.11 -26.07 21.87
C ASP A 80 34.31 -26.79 23.20
N ASN A 81 35.43 -26.50 23.86
CA ASN A 81 35.79 -27.08 25.15
C ASN A 81 36.53 -26.08 26.03
N ASP A 82 36.49 -26.31 27.33
CA ASP A 82 37.16 -25.47 28.33
C ASP A 82 38.60 -25.93 28.63
N THR A 83 39.19 -26.77 27.77
CA THR A 83 40.47 -27.46 28.02
C THR A 83 41.59 -27.05 27.07
N SER A 84 41.30 -26.23 26.07
CA SER A 84 42.26 -25.81 25.04
C SER A 84 42.26 -24.29 24.85
N LEU A 85 43.40 -23.77 24.40
CA LEU A 85 43.56 -22.38 23.98
C LEU A 85 43.68 -22.34 22.46
N MET A 86 42.97 -21.42 21.81
CA MET A 86 43.08 -21.24 20.35
C MET A 86 44.25 -20.33 20.01
N THR A 87 45.03 -20.73 19.01
CA THR A 87 46.00 -19.83 18.36
C THR A 87 45.29 -18.75 17.56
N SER A 88 45.99 -17.66 17.23
CA SER A 88 45.45 -16.62 16.35
C SER A 88 45.00 -17.16 14.99
N ALA A 89 45.70 -18.17 14.44
CA ALA A 89 45.31 -18.86 13.22
C ALA A 89 43.98 -19.62 13.38
N ALA A 90 43.81 -20.37 14.48
CA ALA A 90 42.54 -21.02 14.79
C ALA A 90 41.39 -20.01 14.97
N ILE A 91 41.65 -18.88 15.62
CA ILE A 91 40.64 -17.81 15.78
C ILE A 91 40.24 -17.22 14.43
N GLN A 92 41.21 -16.98 13.53
CA GLN A 92 40.93 -16.53 12.17
C GLN A 92 40.04 -17.53 11.44
N ASP A 93 40.42 -18.80 11.42
CA ASP A 93 39.64 -19.86 10.77
C ASP A 93 38.21 -19.96 11.35
N LYS A 94 38.02 -19.65 12.64
CA LYS A 94 36.71 -19.67 13.29
C LYS A 94 35.82 -18.56 12.79
N ILE A 95 36.38 -17.35 12.76
CA ILE A 95 35.72 -16.14 12.29
C ILE A 95 35.38 -16.30 10.81
N GLU A 96 36.30 -16.88 10.02
CA GLU A 96 36.10 -17.21 8.62
C GLU A 96 35.03 -18.27 8.40
N SER A 97 35.06 -19.35 9.19
CA SER A 97 34.08 -20.43 9.11
C SER A 97 32.67 -19.99 9.51
N TYR A 98 32.51 -19.06 10.45
CA TYR A 98 31.22 -18.55 10.88
C TYR A 98 30.65 -17.46 9.97
N GLY A 99 31.37 -17.08 8.90
CA GLY A 99 30.90 -16.08 7.95
C GLY A 99 30.83 -14.67 8.54
N TYR A 100 31.51 -14.43 9.68
CA TYR A 100 31.59 -13.10 10.30
C TYR A 100 32.59 -12.18 9.58
N LEU A 101 32.96 -12.51 8.34
CA LEU A 101 33.97 -11.76 7.60
C LEU A 101 33.48 -10.37 7.21
N THR A 102 34.43 -9.46 7.19
CA THR A 102 34.36 -8.07 6.74
C THR A 102 34.04 -7.89 5.25
N THR A 103 33.63 -8.96 4.56
CA THR A 103 33.25 -8.97 3.14
C THR A 103 31.80 -9.43 3.01
N GLU A 104 30.88 -8.46 3.06
CA GLU A 104 29.47 -8.48 2.58
C GLU A 104 28.77 -9.86 2.53
N THR A 105 28.92 -10.69 3.56
CA THR A 105 28.28 -12.01 3.70
C THR A 105 27.36 -12.00 4.91
N GLY A 106 26.50 -10.98 4.98
CA GLY A 106 25.30 -11.07 5.81
C GLY A 106 24.24 -11.95 5.15
N ASP A 107 23.17 -12.28 5.88
CA ASP A 107 22.03 -13.05 5.34
C ASP A 107 21.48 -12.47 4.03
N ILE A 108 21.60 -11.15 3.86
CA ILE A 108 21.31 -10.43 2.62
C ILE A 108 22.62 -9.85 2.09
N THR A 109 23.13 -10.43 1.01
CA THR A 109 24.38 -9.99 0.35
C THR A 109 24.15 -8.92 -0.71
N ALA A 110 22.92 -8.78 -1.20
CA ALA A 110 22.51 -7.74 -2.12
C ALA A 110 21.01 -7.51 -2.06
N VAL A 111 20.60 -6.27 -2.32
CA VAL A 111 19.22 -5.92 -2.63
C VAL A 111 19.21 -5.37 -4.05
N THR A 112 18.65 -6.13 -4.98
CA THR A 112 18.49 -5.72 -6.38
C THR A 112 17.05 -5.29 -6.61
N ALA A 113 16.86 -4.05 -7.06
CA ALA A 113 15.53 -3.55 -7.37
C ALA A 113 14.94 -4.29 -8.60
N GLY A 114 13.69 -4.72 -8.49
CA GLY A 114 12.93 -5.32 -9.59
C GLY A 114 12.30 -4.27 -10.50
N THR A 115 11.52 -4.70 -11.49
CA THR A 115 10.83 -3.79 -12.42
C THR A 115 9.90 -2.83 -11.67
N GLY A 116 10.05 -1.53 -11.92
CA GLY A 116 9.23 -0.50 -11.31
C GLY A 116 9.75 0.04 -9.98
N LEU A 117 10.91 -0.46 -9.55
CA LEU A 117 11.65 0.04 -8.40
C LEU A 117 13.08 0.41 -8.85
N SER A 118 13.66 1.41 -8.21
CA SER A 118 15.07 1.79 -8.35
C SER A 118 15.77 1.77 -7.00
N GLY A 119 17.10 1.89 -7.04
CA GLY A 119 17.96 1.81 -5.87
C GLY A 119 18.43 0.40 -5.62
N GLY A 120 18.41 -0.02 -4.35
CA GLY A 120 19.10 -1.22 -3.91
C GLY A 120 20.58 -0.96 -3.61
N GLY A 121 21.33 -2.02 -3.36
CA GLY A 121 22.75 -1.93 -2.99
C GLY A 121 23.28 -3.25 -2.44
N THR A 122 24.60 -3.32 -2.32
CA THR A 122 25.35 -4.49 -1.84
C THR A 122 26.03 -4.25 -0.50
N GLY A 123 25.67 -3.17 0.22
CA GLY A 123 26.28 -2.80 1.49
C GLY A 123 25.83 -1.43 1.98
N GLY A 124 25.98 -1.19 3.28
CA GLY A 124 25.58 0.07 3.94
C GLY A 124 24.05 0.26 4.04
N ALA A 125 23.62 1.52 4.19
CA ALA A 125 22.19 1.85 4.20
C ALA A 125 21.61 1.76 2.78
N VAL A 126 20.63 0.89 2.59
CA VAL A 126 19.99 0.65 1.29
C VAL A 126 18.63 1.33 1.23
N THR A 127 18.33 1.97 0.11
CA THR A 127 17.02 2.58 -0.18
C THR A 127 16.45 1.98 -1.45
N LEU A 128 15.14 1.70 -1.45
CA LEU A 128 14.37 1.43 -2.65
C LEU A 128 13.42 2.59 -2.91
N ASN A 129 13.35 3.00 -4.16
CA ASN A 129 12.44 4.01 -4.65
C ASN A 129 11.45 3.37 -5.63
N ILE A 130 10.27 3.98 -5.77
CA ILE A 130 9.35 3.64 -6.85
C ILE A 130 9.82 4.39 -8.10
N ASP A 131 9.93 3.69 -9.21
CA ASP A 131 10.27 4.31 -10.48
C ASP A 131 9.13 5.21 -10.95
N ALA A 132 9.50 6.41 -11.39
CA ALA A 132 8.57 7.26 -12.11
C ALA A 132 8.12 6.53 -13.38
N THR A 133 6.81 6.48 -13.60
CA THR A 133 6.26 6.01 -14.87
C THR A 133 6.20 7.18 -15.85
N ALA A 134 5.73 6.93 -17.08
CA ALA A 134 5.50 8.01 -18.05
C ALA A 134 4.32 8.93 -17.67
N VAL A 135 3.62 8.65 -16.57
CA VAL A 135 2.50 9.45 -16.08
C VAL A 135 3.03 10.62 -15.26
N THR A 136 2.80 11.85 -15.75
CA THR A 136 3.07 13.07 -14.99
C THR A 136 2.12 13.18 -13.80
N ALA A 137 2.61 13.65 -12.66
CA ALA A 137 1.76 13.92 -11.50
C ALA A 137 0.70 14.97 -11.83
N GLY A 138 -0.56 14.67 -11.53
CA GLY A 138 -1.69 15.56 -11.78
C GLY A 138 -3.02 14.89 -11.46
N THR A 139 -4.10 15.67 -11.57
CA THR A 139 -5.46 15.15 -11.44
C THR A 139 -5.99 14.73 -12.81
N TYR A 140 -6.44 13.48 -12.91
CA TYR A 140 -7.06 12.94 -14.10
C TYR A 140 -8.55 12.69 -13.86
N GLY A 141 -9.38 13.07 -14.83
CA GLY A 141 -10.83 13.12 -14.70
C GLY A 141 -11.38 14.42 -14.10
N ASN A 142 -12.65 14.70 -14.41
CA ASN A 142 -13.50 15.75 -13.84
C ASN A 142 -14.98 15.50 -14.22
N ALA A 143 -15.86 16.48 -14.04
CA ALA A 143 -17.29 16.35 -14.39
C ALA A 143 -17.57 16.03 -15.88
N SER A 144 -16.62 16.29 -16.78
CA SER A 144 -16.73 16.07 -18.22
C SER A 144 -15.84 14.94 -18.74
N TYR A 145 -14.92 14.42 -17.93
CA TYR A 145 -13.94 13.41 -18.35
C TYR A 145 -13.76 12.30 -17.33
N THR A 146 -13.66 11.06 -17.79
CA THR A 146 -13.22 9.91 -16.97
C THR A 146 -11.77 9.57 -17.32
N PRO A 147 -10.93 9.26 -16.32
CA PRO A 147 -9.56 8.83 -16.59
C PRO A 147 -9.57 7.38 -17.11
N GLN A 148 -8.89 7.15 -18.22
CA GLN A 148 -8.58 5.83 -18.76
C GLN A 148 -7.10 5.53 -18.50
N PHE A 149 -6.83 4.39 -17.86
CA PHE A 149 -5.49 3.96 -17.50
C PHE A 149 -4.97 2.88 -18.45
N THR A 150 -3.69 2.99 -18.80
CA THR A 150 -2.91 1.91 -19.42
C THR A 150 -1.95 1.38 -18.38
N VAL A 151 -1.89 0.05 -18.23
CA VAL A 151 -0.94 -0.62 -17.33
C VAL A 151 0.05 -1.48 -18.10
N ASN A 152 1.25 -1.67 -17.56
CA ASN A 152 2.22 -2.63 -18.09
C ASN A 152 1.92 -4.06 -17.59
N SER A 153 2.75 -5.03 -18.01
CA SER A 153 2.63 -6.44 -17.61
C SER A 153 2.85 -6.67 -16.10
N THR A 154 3.49 -5.73 -15.39
CA THR A 154 3.70 -5.77 -13.94
C THR A 154 2.63 -4.99 -13.17
N GLY A 155 1.62 -4.42 -13.85
CA GLY A 155 0.49 -3.73 -13.24
C GLY A 155 0.71 -2.24 -12.90
N GLN A 156 1.86 -1.67 -13.25
CA GLN A 156 2.09 -0.23 -13.07
C GLN A 156 1.36 0.59 -14.12
N ILE A 157 0.77 1.73 -13.73
CA ILE A 157 0.13 2.66 -14.66
C ILE A 157 1.21 3.36 -15.50
N THR A 158 1.20 3.13 -16.81
CA THR A 158 2.16 3.71 -17.77
C THR A 158 1.57 4.83 -18.60
N GLY A 159 0.25 5.03 -18.57
CA GLY A 159 -0.40 6.12 -19.25
C GLY A 159 -1.76 6.44 -18.64
N VAL A 160 -2.13 7.71 -18.67
CA VAL A 160 -3.48 8.16 -18.31
C VAL A 160 -3.99 9.11 -19.39
N THR A 161 -5.17 8.83 -19.92
CA THR A 161 -5.86 9.67 -20.90
C THR A 161 -7.25 10.01 -20.39
N ASN A 162 -7.65 11.28 -20.46
CA ASN A 162 -9.01 11.70 -20.13
C ASN A 162 -9.93 11.42 -21.32
N VAL A 163 -10.94 10.56 -21.11
CA VAL A 163 -11.97 10.24 -22.11
C VAL A 163 -13.22 11.06 -21.80
N SER A 164 -13.79 11.70 -22.83
CA SER A 164 -14.99 12.52 -22.66
C SER A 164 -16.19 11.68 -22.23
N ILE A 165 -16.99 12.24 -21.32
CA ILE A 165 -18.27 11.67 -20.93
C ILE A 165 -19.29 12.05 -22.00
N SER A 166 -19.52 11.15 -22.95
CA SER A 166 -20.58 11.29 -23.96
C SER A 166 -21.88 10.71 -23.40
N GLY A 167 -22.79 11.56 -22.94
CA GLY A 167 -24.09 11.13 -22.38
C GLY A 167 -24.54 11.85 -21.09
N GLY A 168 -23.74 12.79 -20.58
CA GLY A 168 -24.08 13.56 -19.36
C GLY A 168 -24.88 14.85 -19.61
N SER A 169 -25.20 15.19 -20.86
CA SER A 169 -26.00 16.37 -21.18
C SER A 169 -27.49 16.03 -20.99
N ALA A 170 -28.17 16.78 -20.12
CA ALA A 170 -29.62 16.68 -19.97
C ALA A 170 -30.29 16.78 -21.35
N SER A 171 -31.19 15.83 -21.64
CA SER A 171 -31.98 15.85 -22.88
C SER A 171 -32.96 17.02 -22.85
N ASP A 172 -33.24 17.61 -24.02
CA ASP A 172 -34.23 18.69 -24.17
C ASP A 172 -35.56 18.31 -23.46
N SER A 173 -36.09 19.19 -22.60
CA SER A 173 -37.35 18.94 -21.86
C SER A 173 -38.53 18.63 -22.80
N PHE A 174 -38.52 19.21 -24.00
CA PHE A 174 -39.34 18.86 -25.16
C PHE A 174 -38.49 19.11 -26.41
N LYS A 175 -38.61 18.31 -27.48
CA LYS A 175 -37.75 18.48 -28.65
C LYS A 175 -38.27 19.53 -29.65
N THR A 176 -39.45 19.30 -30.19
CA THR A 176 -40.09 20.22 -31.15
C THR A 176 -41.59 20.06 -31.07
N ILE A 177 -42.32 21.16 -30.95
CA ILE A 177 -43.77 21.22 -31.14
C ILE A 177 -44.01 21.94 -32.46
N SER A 178 -44.41 21.18 -33.47
CA SER A 178 -44.69 21.69 -34.81
C SER A 178 -46.19 21.85 -35.01
N VAL A 179 -46.58 22.99 -35.57
CA VAL A 179 -47.96 23.28 -35.98
C VAL A 179 -47.93 23.70 -37.43
N SER A 180 -48.72 23.03 -38.28
CA SER A 180 -48.74 23.31 -39.71
C SER A 180 -49.04 24.79 -40.00
N GLY A 181 -48.18 25.43 -40.79
CA GLY A 181 -48.31 26.84 -41.17
C GLY A 181 -47.71 27.83 -40.17
N GLN A 182 -47.18 27.36 -39.03
CA GLN A 182 -46.49 28.17 -38.02
C GLN A 182 -44.99 27.80 -37.98
N SER A 183 -44.21 28.64 -37.31
CA SER A 183 -42.86 28.26 -36.89
C SER A 183 -42.93 27.26 -35.74
N ASP A 184 -41.98 26.32 -35.74
CA ASP A 184 -41.84 25.33 -34.67
C ASP A 184 -41.45 25.98 -33.34
N VAL A 185 -41.96 25.42 -32.24
CA VAL A 185 -41.46 25.71 -30.89
C VAL A 185 -40.44 24.64 -30.53
N VAL A 186 -39.17 25.03 -30.43
CA VAL A 186 -38.04 24.13 -30.22
C VAL A 186 -37.37 24.51 -28.90
N ALA A 187 -37.03 23.52 -28.08
CA ALA A 187 -36.26 23.81 -26.87
C ALA A 187 -34.87 24.34 -27.24
N ASP A 188 -34.51 25.52 -26.73
CA ASP A 188 -33.22 26.14 -27.02
C ASP A 188 -32.14 25.79 -25.99
N SER A 189 -32.52 25.16 -24.88
CA SER A 189 -31.64 24.73 -23.81
C SER A 189 -32.20 23.51 -23.07
N SER A 190 -31.35 22.89 -22.24
CA SER A 190 -31.77 21.77 -21.40
C SER A 190 -32.77 22.15 -20.31
N THR A 191 -32.96 23.45 -20.03
CA THR A 191 -33.95 23.98 -19.08
C THR A 191 -34.78 25.07 -19.76
N ASP A 192 -35.45 24.70 -20.84
CA ASP A 192 -36.34 25.61 -21.55
C ASP A 192 -37.77 25.60 -20.97
N THR A 193 -38.49 26.71 -21.12
CA THR A 193 -39.86 26.91 -20.64
C THR A 193 -40.82 27.01 -21.82
N LEU A 194 -41.69 26.00 -21.97
CA LEU A 194 -42.82 26.08 -22.89
C LEU A 194 -43.88 27.03 -22.33
N THR A 195 -44.07 28.19 -22.98
CA THR A 195 -45.10 29.17 -22.61
C THR A 195 -46.33 29.02 -23.49
N LEU A 196 -47.49 28.76 -22.88
CA LEU A 196 -48.78 28.72 -23.56
C LEU A 196 -49.56 30.01 -23.27
N VAL A 197 -49.91 30.75 -24.34
CA VAL A 197 -50.67 31.99 -24.22
C VAL A 197 -52.10 31.77 -24.68
N ALA A 198 -53.06 32.20 -23.87
CA ALA A 198 -54.46 32.09 -24.22
C ALA A 198 -54.87 33.08 -25.33
N GLY A 199 -55.33 32.58 -26.47
CA GLY A 199 -55.95 33.39 -27.52
C GLY A 199 -57.41 33.73 -27.22
N THR A 200 -58.00 34.63 -28.03
CA THR A 200 -59.44 34.93 -27.98
C THR A 200 -60.28 33.66 -28.15
N ASN A 201 -61.39 33.54 -27.41
CA ASN A 201 -62.30 32.39 -27.43
C ASN A 201 -61.70 31.06 -26.97
N MET A 202 -60.58 31.10 -26.24
CA MET A 202 -59.97 29.91 -25.69
C MET A 202 -59.55 30.20 -24.23
N THR A 203 -59.65 29.21 -23.34
CA THR A 203 -59.10 29.23 -21.97
C THR A 203 -58.09 28.08 -21.79
N ILE A 204 -56.84 28.41 -21.41
CA ILE A 204 -55.81 27.42 -21.02
C ILE A 204 -55.75 27.37 -19.51
N THR A 205 -55.89 26.18 -18.93
CA THR A 205 -55.67 25.95 -17.50
C THR A 205 -54.62 24.86 -17.29
N THR A 206 -53.84 24.97 -16.22
CA THR A 206 -52.87 23.95 -15.82
C THR A 206 -53.33 23.25 -14.54
N THR A 207 -52.98 21.98 -14.39
CA THR A 207 -53.17 21.23 -13.13
C THR A 207 -51.85 20.53 -12.79
N PRO A 208 -50.92 21.24 -12.11
CA PRO A 208 -49.56 20.74 -11.88
C PRO A 208 -49.51 19.44 -11.06
N GLY A 209 -50.46 19.23 -10.13
CA GLY A 209 -50.49 18.02 -9.31
C GLY A 209 -50.78 16.72 -10.07
N SER A 210 -51.20 16.82 -11.34
CA SER A 210 -51.43 15.70 -12.23
C SER A 210 -50.73 15.87 -13.58
N ASP A 211 -49.82 16.84 -13.71
CA ASP A 211 -49.11 17.15 -14.95
C ASP A 211 -50.02 17.37 -16.17
N GLN A 212 -51.14 18.10 -16.00
CA GLN A 212 -52.13 18.34 -17.07
C GLN A 212 -52.16 19.80 -17.54
N ILE A 213 -52.42 19.97 -18.83
CA ILE A 213 -52.80 21.23 -19.48
C ILE A 213 -54.15 20.99 -20.16
N THR A 214 -55.16 21.81 -19.83
CA THR A 214 -56.49 21.75 -20.44
C THR A 214 -56.68 22.93 -21.39
N LEU A 215 -57.19 22.63 -22.59
CA LEU A 215 -57.53 23.61 -23.62
C LEU A 215 -59.05 23.60 -23.80
N ALA A 216 -59.72 24.66 -23.36
CA ALA A 216 -61.17 24.80 -23.51
C ALA A 216 -61.51 25.91 -24.51
N SER A 217 -62.41 25.64 -25.47
CA SER A 217 -63.00 26.71 -26.28
C SER A 217 -63.99 27.50 -25.41
N SER A 218 -63.80 28.81 -25.28
CA SER A 218 -64.74 29.72 -24.63
C SER A 218 -65.71 30.39 -25.62
N GLY A 219 -65.52 30.18 -26.92
CA GLY A 219 -66.50 30.56 -27.95
C GLY A 219 -67.63 29.53 -28.06
N GLY A 220 -68.88 30.00 -28.07
CA GLY A 220 -70.04 29.14 -28.35
C GLY A 220 -69.92 28.60 -29.77
N GLY A 221 -69.82 27.26 -29.90
CA GLY A 221 -69.92 26.61 -31.21
C GLY A 221 -71.19 27.12 -31.89
N GLY A 222 -71.06 27.61 -33.13
CA GLY A 222 -72.20 28.13 -33.86
C GLY A 222 -73.29 27.07 -33.92
N SER A 223 -74.35 27.25 -33.13
CA SER A 223 -75.57 26.45 -33.27
C SER A 223 -75.96 26.55 -34.73
N GLY A 224 -76.05 25.39 -35.40
CA GLY A 224 -76.39 25.31 -36.82
C GLY A 224 -77.59 26.19 -37.14
N ALA A 225 -77.56 26.83 -38.32
CA ALA A 225 -78.59 27.77 -38.75
C ALA A 225 -80.00 27.28 -38.38
N THR A 226 -80.77 28.11 -37.68
CA THR A 226 -82.18 27.82 -37.41
C THR A 226 -82.92 27.82 -38.75
N ILE A 227 -83.14 26.64 -39.34
CA ILE A 227 -83.91 26.51 -40.57
C ILE A 227 -85.38 26.74 -40.20
N GLN A 228 -85.91 27.91 -40.57
CA GLN A 228 -87.34 28.18 -40.51
C GLN A 228 -88.03 27.50 -41.70
N ARG A 229 -89.14 26.82 -41.45
CA ARG A 229 -89.93 26.16 -42.50
C ARG A 229 -91.41 26.38 -42.26
N PHE A 230 -92.16 26.34 -43.35
CA PHE A 230 -93.60 26.11 -43.38
C PHE A 230 -93.88 25.18 -44.56
N LYS A 231 -95.04 24.51 -44.54
CA LYS A 231 -95.59 23.74 -45.64
C LYS A 231 -96.87 24.41 -46.13
N LEU A 232 -97.06 24.41 -47.45
CA LEU A 232 -98.30 24.83 -48.11
C LEU A 232 -99.12 23.59 -48.45
N ASN A 233 -100.37 23.54 -48.02
CA ASN A 233 -101.30 22.44 -48.30
C ASN A 233 -102.31 22.91 -49.35
N TYR A 234 -102.41 22.21 -50.48
CA TYR A 234 -103.39 22.49 -51.54
C TYR A 234 -104.55 21.50 -51.48
N ASP A 235 -105.77 21.97 -51.78
CA ASP A 235 -106.95 21.14 -51.91
C ASP A 235 -106.91 20.29 -53.20
N SER A 236 -107.87 19.38 -53.36
CA SER A 236 -107.98 18.52 -54.54
C SER A 236 -108.28 19.26 -55.85
N SER A 237 -108.61 20.56 -55.76
CA SER A 237 -108.86 21.45 -56.89
C SER A 237 -107.63 22.30 -57.23
N GLY A 238 -106.53 22.17 -56.48
CA GLY A 238 -105.29 22.92 -56.65
C GLY A 238 -105.28 24.31 -56.00
N ASN A 239 -106.29 24.66 -55.20
CA ASN A 239 -106.30 25.90 -54.44
C ASN A 239 -105.56 25.72 -53.12
N LEU A 240 -104.96 26.79 -52.58
CA LEU A 240 -104.36 26.74 -51.24
C LEU A 240 -105.46 26.58 -50.18
N ASP A 241 -105.36 25.54 -49.34
CA ASP A 241 -106.31 25.24 -48.28
C ASP A 241 -105.80 25.71 -46.91
N SER A 242 -104.53 25.44 -46.60
CA SER A 242 -103.91 25.80 -45.31
C SER A 242 -102.39 25.85 -45.36
N THR A 243 -101.78 26.44 -44.34
CA THR A 243 -100.35 26.27 -44.04
C THR A 243 -100.15 25.38 -42.82
N SER A 244 -99.10 24.57 -42.83
CA SER A 244 -98.76 23.63 -41.75
C SER A 244 -97.25 23.55 -41.52
N ASP A 245 -96.80 22.83 -40.51
CA ASP A 245 -95.37 22.76 -40.13
C ASP A 245 -94.70 24.12 -39.91
N LEU A 246 -95.43 25.11 -39.36
CA LEU A 246 -94.87 26.42 -39.05
C LEU A 246 -93.85 26.27 -37.91
N THR A 247 -92.60 26.59 -38.18
CA THR A 247 -91.57 26.70 -37.14
C THR A 247 -91.85 27.89 -36.22
N SER A 248 -91.37 27.86 -34.98
CA SER A 248 -91.73 28.78 -33.87
C SER A 248 -91.51 30.29 -34.09
N LEU A 249 -90.96 30.69 -35.23
CA LEU A 249 -90.71 32.08 -35.62
C LEU A 249 -91.56 32.53 -36.83
N ILE A 250 -92.43 31.65 -37.33
CA ILE A 250 -93.42 31.94 -38.37
C ILE A 250 -94.80 31.81 -37.72
N ASP A 251 -95.44 32.94 -37.42
CA ASP A 251 -96.76 32.97 -36.77
C ASP A 251 -97.91 32.66 -37.74
N SER A 252 -97.74 33.04 -39.01
CA SER A 252 -98.64 32.70 -40.11
C SER A 252 -97.91 32.83 -41.45
N ALA A 253 -98.31 32.06 -42.45
CA ALA A 253 -97.88 32.23 -43.83
C ALA A 253 -99.14 32.33 -44.69
N THR A 254 -99.25 33.39 -45.49
CA THR A 254 -100.45 33.69 -46.30
C THR A 254 -100.03 33.98 -47.73
N ILE A 255 -100.71 33.39 -48.71
CA ILE A 255 -100.48 33.66 -50.14
C ILE A 255 -101.74 34.29 -50.72
N ASP A 256 -101.65 35.53 -51.19
CA ASP A 256 -102.74 36.19 -51.92
C ASP A 256 -102.73 35.75 -53.39
N SER A 257 -103.45 34.66 -53.67
CA SER A 257 -103.56 34.14 -55.04
C SER A 257 -104.53 34.92 -55.94
N ALA A 258 -105.18 35.99 -55.45
CA ALA A 258 -106.09 36.80 -56.27
C ALA A 258 -105.35 37.79 -57.19
N SER A 259 -104.08 38.09 -56.91
CA SER A 259 -103.27 39.08 -57.63
C SER A 259 -101.94 38.54 -58.19
N GLY A 260 -101.64 37.25 -57.98
CA GLY A 260 -100.36 36.66 -58.39
C GLY A 260 -99.16 37.20 -57.60
N GLY A 261 -99.36 37.55 -56.32
CA GLY A 261 -98.36 38.15 -55.46
C GLY A 261 -97.53 37.13 -54.65
N ASP A 262 -96.33 37.56 -54.28
CA ASP A 262 -95.32 36.81 -53.53
C ASP A 262 -95.84 36.18 -52.21
N CYS A 263 -95.18 35.11 -51.77
CA CYS A 263 -95.37 34.57 -50.43
C CYS A 263 -94.74 35.53 -49.41
N THR A 264 -95.54 36.11 -48.51
CA THR A 264 -95.06 36.90 -47.36
C THR A 264 -95.27 36.18 -46.04
#